data_AF-A0AA41JMG9-F1
#
_entry.id   AF-A0AA41JMG9-F1
#
_cell.length_a   1.000
_cell.length_b   1.000
_cell.length_c   1.000
_cell.angle_alpha   90.00
_cell.angle_beta   90.00
_cell.angle_gamma   90.00
#
_symmetry.space_group_name_H-M   'P 1'
#
loop_
_entity.id
_entity.type
_entity.pdbx_description
1 polymer ?
#
loop_
_entity_poly.entity_id
_entity_poly.type
_entity_poly.pdbx_seq_one_letter_code
_entity_poly.pdbx_strand_id
1 'polypeptide(L)'
;MLQESPPRSVSAGVPGEREYAQAARPFLFLSDLHLSEAIPKTVAAFEHFVKYTADSADSVFILGDLFEYWIGDDVLDDDPFAARMAALMHTFSERGIALYVMHGNRDFLLGRRFMKAAGAMLLPDPALIMAFGQRIVLAHGDAQCTADRGYQVFRRFARNRVAQALFLVWPFRWRRALAQRMRSNSEAGRMRPVSAIYDVTREGVAALFKKSRASVIIHGHTHRPARHLEPGGIRWVLPDWDLDHGPRRGGYLRVDAEGIHAMPLD
;
A
#
# COMPACT_ATOMS: atom_id res chain seq x y z
N MET A 1 9.85 -49.94 58.68
CA MET A 1 10.81 -50.00 57.56
C MET A 1 9.99 -49.81 56.30
N LEU A 2 10.07 -48.74 55.52
CA LEU A 2 11.07 -47.68 55.34
C LEU A 2 10.33 -46.34 55.12
N GLN A 3 10.89 -45.26 55.67
CA GLN A 3 10.59 -43.88 55.27
C GLN A 3 11.12 -43.65 53.85
N GLU A 4 10.40 -42.90 53.02
CA GLU A 4 11.02 -41.96 52.07
C GLU A 4 10.19 -40.67 51.97
N SER A 5 10.93 -39.56 52.05
CA SER A 5 10.53 -38.16 52.11
C SER A 5 10.09 -37.59 50.75
N PRO A 6 9.32 -36.48 50.70
CA PRO A 6 8.95 -35.85 49.42
C PRO A 6 10.15 -35.11 48.80
N PRO A 7 10.30 -35.09 47.46
CA PRO A 7 11.30 -34.22 46.85
C PRO A 7 10.84 -32.76 46.89
N ARG A 8 11.81 -31.95 47.31
CA ARG A 8 11.84 -30.51 47.53
C ARG A 8 11.42 -29.69 46.30
N SER A 9 10.81 -28.54 46.54
CA SER A 9 10.88 -27.41 45.62
C SER A 9 12.35 -27.05 45.38
N VAL A 10 12.75 -27.01 44.12
CA VAL A 10 14.02 -26.43 43.71
C VAL A 10 13.71 -25.42 42.62
N SER A 11 13.68 -24.15 43.03
CA SER A 11 13.94 -23.05 42.12
C SER A 11 15.38 -23.17 41.64
N ALA A 12 15.59 -23.76 40.47
CA ALA A 12 16.84 -23.69 39.75
C ALA A 12 16.65 -22.64 38.65
N GLY A 13 17.08 -21.41 38.92
CA GLY A 13 17.24 -20.40 37.88
C GLY A 13 18.24 -20.92 36.86
N VAL A 14 17.82 -20.97 35.60
CA VAL A 14 18.72 -21.21 34.48
C VAL A 14 19.35 -19.86 34.10
N PRO A 15 20.69 -19.71 34.22
CA PRO A 15 21.40 -18.55 33.69
C PRO A 15 21.38 -18.66 32.17
N GLY A 16 20.64 -17.75 31.53
CA GLY A 16 20.42 -17.78 30.08
C GLY A 16 19.24 -16.93 29.61
N GLU A 17 18.61 -16.15 30.47
CA GLU A 17 17.79 -15.00 30.05
C GLU A 17 18.69 -13.97 29.39
N ARG A 18 18.90 -14.13 28.08
CA ARG A 18 19.21 -13.12 27.07
C ARG A 18 19.30 -13.81 25.70
N GLU A 19 18.26 -14.57 25.33
CA GLU A 19 17.82 -14.45 23.95
C GLU A 19 17.40 -12.98 23.83
N TYR A 20 18.25 -12.17 23.20
CA TYR A 20 17.81 -10.87 22.72
C TYR A 20 16.61 -11.18 21.84
N ALA A 21 15.39 -10.99 22.36
CA ALA A 21 14.19 -10.99 21.54
C ALA A 21 14.54 -10.11 20.35
N GLN A 22 14.68 -10.71 19.16
CA GLN A 22 15.01 -9.97 17.96
C GLN A 22 14.06 -8.78 17.92
N ALA A 23 14.61 -7.57 17.90
CA ALA A 23 13.79 -6.37 17.87
C ALA A 23 12.80 -6.54 16.71
N ALA A 24 11.50 -6.35 16.99
CA ALA A 24 10.48 -6.64 16.01
C ALA A 24 10.76 -5.82 14.73
N ARG A 25 10.87 -6.52 13.60
CA ARG A 25 11.22 -5.91 12.32
C ARG A 25 10.13 -4.90 11.88
N PRO A 26 10.50 -3.78 11.26
CA PRO A 26 9.55 -2.71 10.93
C PRO A 26 8.53 -3.10 9.86
N PHE A 27 7.41 -2.39 9.83
CA PHE A 27 6.47 -2.39 8.71
C PHE A 27 6.74 -1.18 7.81
N LEU A 28 6.82 -1.39 6.50
CA LEU A 28 7.04 -0.32 5.53
C LEU A 28 5.77 -0.07 4.71
N PHE A 29 5.41 1.19 4.51
CA PHE A 29 4.21 1.60 3.78
C PHE A 29 4.58 2.54 2.62
N LEU A 30 4.08 2.27 1.44
CA LEU A 30 4.24 3.08 0.23
C LEU A 30 2.96 3.07 -0.61
N SER A 31 2.80 3.99 -1.54
CA SER A 31 1.66 4.08 -2.47
C SER A 31 2.04 4.94 -3.67
N ASP A 32 1.13 5.04 -4.65
CA ASP A 32 1.22 6.04 -5.73
C ASP A 32 2.56 5.98 -6.49
N LEU A 33 2.99 4.75 -6.82
CA LEU A 33 4.22 4.49 -7.57
C LEU A 33 4.00 4.70 -9.07
N HIS A 34 2.79 4.43 -9.55
CA HIS A 34 2.41 4.56 -10.96
C HIS A 34 3.36 3.82 -11.92
N LEU A 35 3.85 2.63 -11.52
CA LEU A 35 4.85 1.88 -12.27
C LEU A 35 4.44 1.68 -13.74
N SER A 36 5.33 2.08 -14.65
CA SER A 36 5.24 1.84 -16.09
C SER A 36 6.64 1.95 -16.74
N GLU A 37 6.80 1.40 -17.94
CA GLU A 37 8.05 1.54 -18.71
C GLU A 37 8.44 3.00 -19.00
N ALA A 38 7.47 3.92 -18.96
CA ALA A 38 7.67 5.33 -19.24
C ALA A 38 8.34 6.11 -18.08
N ILE A 39 8.51 5.50 -16.90
CA ILE A 39 9.13 6.12 -15.72
C ILE A 39 10.33 5.32 -15.20
N PRO A 40 11.38 5.16 -16.03
CA PRO A 40 12.49 4.25 -15.74
C PRO A 40 13.26 4.60 -14.46
N LYS A 41 13.38 5.87 -14.07
CA LYS A 41 14.09 6.24 -12.83
C LYS A 41 13.28 5.85 -11.60
N THR A 42 11.96 6.02 -11.64
CA THR A 42 11.04 5.60 -10.58
C THR A 42 11.01 4.09 -10.45
N VAL A 43 10.98 3.36 -11.58
CA VAL A 43 11.10 1.90 -11.61
C VAL A 43 12.42 1.44 -11.00
N ALA A 44 13.55 2.07 -11.36
CA ALA A 44 14.85 1.72 -10.79
C ALA A 44 14.91 1.96 -9.28
N ALA A 45 14.30 3.05 -8.78
CA ALA A 45 14.18 3.30 -7.35
C ALA A 45 13.33 2.24 -6.64
N PHE A 46 12.22 1.80 -7.25
CA PHE A 46 11.41 0.72 -6.70
C PHE A 46 12.16 -0.63 -6.70
N GLU A 47 12.91 -0.93 -7.76
CA GLU A 47 13.79 -2.09 -7.80
C GLU A 47 14.84 -2.07 -6.69
N HIS A 48 15.45 -0.90 -6.44
CA HIS A 48 16.38 -0.72 -5.33
C HIS A 48 15.68 -0.92 -3.99
N PHE A 49 14.49 -0.35 -3.81
CA PHE A 49 13.70 -0.51 -2.59
C PHE A 49 13.40 -1.98 -2.29
N VAL A 50 12.92 -2.72 -3.29
CA VAL A 50 12.61 -4.14 -3.14
C VAL A 50 13.87 -4.92 -2.78
N LYS A 51 14.99 -4.68 -3.46
CA LYS A 51 16.22 -5.47 -3.30
C LYS A 51 16.98 -5.16 -2.01
N TYR A 52 17.00 -3.90 -1.58
CA TYR A 52 17.92 -3.44 -0.54
C TYR A 52 17.20 -2.75 0.62
N THR A 53 16.41 -1.70 0.35
CA THR A 53 15.81 -0.89 1.41
C THR A 53 14.86 -1.69 2.30
N ALA A 54 14.06 -2.57 1.70
CA ALA A 54 13.08 -3.37 2.41
C ALA A 54 13.65 -4.64 3.07
N ASP A 55 14.94 -4.93 2.96
CA ASP A 55 15.54 -6.18 3.45
C ASP A 55 15.37 -6.38 4.97
N SER A 56 15.36 -5.27 5.72
CA SER A 56 15.14 -5.28 7.17
C SER A 56 13.66 -5.39 7.59
N ALA A 57 12.71 -5.23 6.67
CA ALA A 57 11.27 -5.15 6.97
C ALA A 57 10.66 -6.50 7.30
N ASP A 58 9.72 -6.54 8.24
CA ASP A 58 8.85 -7.71 8.42
C ASP A 58 7.83 -7.79 7.27
N SER A 59 7.21 -6.64 6.98
CA SER A 59 6.08 -6.53 6.07
C SER A 59 6.15 -5.23 5.27
N VAL A 60 5.74 -5.31 4.00
CA VAL A 60 5.62 -4.18 3.08
C VAL A 60 4.15 -4.02 2.67
N PHE A 61 3.63 -2.82 2.78
CA PHE A 61 2.25 -2.45 2.48
C PHE A 61 2.22 -1.44 1.33
N ILE A 62 1.62 -1.81 0.21
CA ILE A 62 1.40 -0.93 -0.94
C ILE A 62 -0.06 -0.47 -0.94
N LEU A 63 -0.30 0.81 -0.63
CA LEU A 63 -1.65 1.37 -0.42
C LEU A 63 -2.27 1.95 -1.71
N GLY A 64 -2.27 1.15 -2.78
CA GLY A 64 -2.88 1.50 -4.07
C GLY A 64 -2.00 2.32 -5.01
N ASP A 65 -2.46 2.40 -6.26
CA ASP A 65 -1.78 3.08 -7.37
C ASP A 65 -0.32 2.59 -7.54
N LEU A 66 -0.14 1.27 -7.43
CA LEU A 66 1.11 0.56 -7.70
C LEU A 66 1.48 0.68 -9.17
N PHE A 67 0.53 0.49 -10.08
CA PHE A 67 0.71 0.63 -11.53
C PHE A 67 -0.01 1.87 -12.05
N GLU A 68 0.51 2.45 -13.14
CA GLU A 68 -0.15 3.60 -13.79
C GLU A 68 -1.57 3.27 -14.28
N TYR A 69 -1.81 1.99 -14.63
CA TYR A 69 -3.12 1.41 -14.86
C TYR A 69 -3.07 -0.12 -14.74
N TRP A 70 -4.20 -0.74 -14.40
CA TRP A 70 -4.37 -2.20 -14.50
C TRP A 70 -5.72 -2.54 -15.16
N ILE A 71 -5.70 -3.28 -16.26
CA ILE A 71 -6.91 -3.61 -17.05
C ILE A 71 -7.39 -5.05 -16.91
N GLY A 72 -6.76 -5.83 -16.03
CA GLY A 72 -7.03 -7.25 -15.82
C GLY A 72 -5.73 -8.04 -15.71
N ASP A 73 -5.74 -9.17 -15.00
CA ASP A 73 -4.52 -9.93 -14.74
C ASP A 73 -3.96 -10.63 -15.99
N ASP A 74 -4.75 -10.74 -17.05
CA ASP A 74 -4.31 -11.20 -18.37
C ASP A 74 -3.22 -10.31 -18.98
N VAL A 75 -3.05 -9.06 -18.48
CA VAL A 75 -1.86 -8.22 -18.75
C VAL A 75 -0.55 -8.97 -18.51
N LEU A 76 -0.48 -9.88 -17.53
CA LEU A 76 0.76 -10.63 -17.24
C LEU A 76 1.22 -11.54 -18.39
N ASP A 77 0.34 -11.89 -19.34
CA ASP A 77 0.70 -12.72 -20.49
C ASP A 77 1.27 -11.88 -21.65
N ASP A 78 0.84 -10.63 -21.78
CA ASP A 78 1.12 -9.75 -22.92
C ASP A 78 2.10 -8.60 -22.62
N ASP A 79 2.31 -8.29 -21.33
CA ASP A 79 3.14 -7.17 -20.87
C ASP A 79 4.35 -7.67 -20.06
N PRO A 80 5.54 -7.75 -20.69
CA PRO A 80 6.77 -8.19 -20.02
C PRO A 80 7.16 -7.31 -18.82
N PHE A 81 6.83 -6.02 -18.84
CA PHE A 81 7.10 -5.13 -17.72
C PHE A 81 6.26 -5.51 -16.50
N ALA A 82 4.96 -5.72 -16.69
CA ALA A 82 4.06 -6.14 -15.61
C ALA A 82 4.50 -7.48 -15.00
N ALA A 83 4.84 -8.45 -15.85
CA ALA A 83 5.36 -9.76 -15.41
C ALA A 83 6.69 -9.62 -14.63
N ARG A 84 7.61 -8.77 -15.11
CA ARG A 84 8.88 -8.49 -14.43
C ARG A 84 8.69 -7.84 -13.06
N MET A 85 7.78 -6.89 -12.93
CA MET A 85 7.46 -6.25 -11.64
C MET A 85 6.81 -7.24 -10.67
N ALA A 86 5.91 -8.09 -11.14
CA ALA A 86 5.34 -9.17 -10.31
C ALA A 86 6.44 -10.13 -9.81
N ALA A 87 7.30 -10.61 -10.70
CA ALA A 87 8.41 -11.50 -10.32
C ALA A 87 9.40 -10.83 -9.34
N LEU A 88 9.71 -9.55 -9.54
CA LEU A 88 10.52 -8.77 -8.60
C LEU A 88 9.87 -8.72 -7.21
N MET A 89 8.57 -8.42 -7.13
CA MET A 89 7.84 -8.37 -5.86
C MET A 89 7.75 -9.74 -5.19
N HIS A 90 7.67 -10.83 -5.95
CA HIS A 90 7.66 -12.20 -5.42
C HIS A 90 8.90 -12.50 -4.53
N THR A 91 10.04 -11.85 -4.82
CA THR A 91 11.26 -11.98 -4.02
C THR A 91 11.10 -11.54 -2.56
N PHE A 92 10.06 -10.78 -2.21
CA PHE A 92 9.72 -10.50 -0.81
C PHE A 92 9.37 -11.79 -0.07
N SER A 93 8.48 -12.61 -0.63
CA SER A 93 8.08 -13.88 -0.03
C SER A 93 9.26 -14.85 0.12
N GLU A 94 10.15 -14.88 -0.87
CA GLU A 94 11.37 -15.69 -0.85
C GLU A 94 12.34 -15.31 0.28
N ARG A 95 12.32 -14.03 0.69
CA ARG A 95 13.10 -13.48 1.81
C ARG A 95 12.32 -13.43 3.13
N GLY A 96 11.12 -14.02 3.17
CA GLY A 96 10.28 -14.01 4.37
C GLY A 96 9.72 -12.63 4.74
N ILE A 97 9.56 -11.73 3.76
CA ILE A 97 8.94 -10.41 3.91
C ILE A 97 7.52 -10.52 3.37
N ALA A 98 6.51 -10.22 4.21
CA ALA A 98 5.12 -10.28 3.76
C ALA A 98 4.79 -9.05 2.90
N LEU A 99 4.22 -9.28 1.71
CA LEU A 99 3.74 -8.21 0.83
C LEU A 99 2.22 -8.11 0.89
N TYR A 100 1.73 -6.92 1.23
CA TYR A 100 0.32 -6.57 1.23
C TYR A 100 0.03 -5.50 0.19
N VAL A 101 -0.96 -5.72 -0.67
CA VAL A 101 -1.33 -4.77 -1.73
C VAL A 101 -2.79 -4.40 -1.60
N MET A 102 -3.08 -3.11 -1.50
CA MET A 102 -4.41 -2.53 -1.56
C MET A 102 -4.66 -1.99 -2.98
N HIS A 103 -5.92 -2.01 -3.41
CA HIS A 103 -6.32 -1.34 -4.66
C HIS A 103 -6.30 0.18 -4.53
N GLY A 104 -5.77 0.84 -5.55
CA GLY A 104 -5.97 2.27 -5.79
C GLY A 104 -7.02 2.55 -6.86
N ASN A 105 -7.10 3.80 -7.30
CA ASN A 105 -8.03 4.20 -8.36
C ASN A 105 -7.52 3.89 -9.77
N ARG A 106 -6.22 3.58 -9.95
CA ARG A 106 -5.62 3.18 -11.23
C ARG A 106 -5.62 1.68 -11.46
N ASP A 107 -5.58 0.91 -10.38
CA ASP A 107 -5.27 -0.53 -10.40
C ASP A 107 -6.26 -1.39 -9.59
N PHE A 108 -7.50 -0.93 -9.45
CA PHE A 108 -8.61 -1.65 -8.79
C PHE A 108 -9.02 -2.98 -9.44
N LEU A 109 -8.43 -3.34 -10.58
CA LEU A 109 -8.63 -4.62 -11.26
C LEU A 109 -7.52 -5.64 -10.97
N LEU A 110 -6.52 -5.31 -10.13
CA LEU A 110 -5.52 -6.28 -9.69
C LEU A 110 -6.22 -7.47 -9.03
N GLY A 111 -6.09 -8.64 -9.64
CA GLY A 111 -6.82 -9.83 -9.26
C GLY A 111 -5.96 -10.87 -8.55
N ARG A 112 -6.54 -12.06 -8.38
CA ARG A 112 -5.88 -13.18 -7.70
C ARG A 112 -4.64 -13.68 -8.45
N ARG A 113 -4.61 -13.57 -9.77
CA ARG A 113 -3.49 -14.07 -10.57
C ARG A 113 -2.27 -13.15 -10.43
N PHE A 114 -2.49 -11.83 -10.38
CA PHE A 114 -1.45 -10.89 -9.99
C PHE A 114 -0.96 -11.13 -8.56
N MET A 115 -1.86 -11.23 -7.59
CA MET A 115 -1.49 -11.44 -6.18
C MET A 115 -0.63 -12.70 -6.01
N LYS A 116 -0.98 -13.79 -6.72
CA LYS A 116 -0.17 -15.01 -6.75
C LYS A 116 1.19 -14.79 -7.40
N ALA A 117 1.23 -14.15 -8.57
CA ALA A 117 2.48 -13.91 -9.30
C ALA A 117 3.45 -13.01 -8.53
N ALA A 118 2.93 -12.06 -7.73
CA ALA A 118 3.71 -11.14 -6.92
C ALA A 118 4.01 -11.64 -5.51
N GLY A 119 3.48 -12.80 -5.09
CA GLY A 119 3.59 -13.27 -3.71
C GLY A 119 2.91 -12.33 -2.70
N ALA A 120 1.83 -11.66 -3.12
CA ALA A 120 1.16 -10.62 -2.38
C ALA A 120 -0.18 -11.09 -1.78
N MET A 121 -0.57 -10.47 -0.68
CA MET A 121 -1.89 -10.59 -0.06
C MET A 121 -2.74 -9.34 -0.37
N LEU A 122 -3.93 -9.53 -0.92
CA LEU A 122 -4.85 -8.43 -1.19
C LEU A 122 -5.40 -7.87 0.13
N LEU A 123 -5.22 -6.57 0.35
CA LEU A 123 -5.85 -5.83 1.44
C LEU A 123 -7.16 -5.17 0.98
N PRO A 124 -8.22 -5.22 1.81
CA PRO A 124 -9.42 -4.43 1.56
C PRO A 124 -9.14 -2.94 1.77
N ASP A 125 -9.90 -2.08 1.10
CA ASP A 125 -9.90 -0.63 1.33
C ASP A 125 -11.24 -0.19 1.98
N PRO A 126 -11.25 0.23 3.26
CA PRO A 126 -10.11 0.33 4.19
C PRO A 126 -9.76 -1.01 4.86
N ALA A 127 -8.53 -1.13 5.35
CA ALA A 127 -8.04 -2.22 6.19
C ALA A 127 -7.65 -1.70 7.57
N LEU A 128 -7.78 -2.54 8.61
CA LEU A 128 -7.39 -2.18 9.97
C LEU A 128 -6.35 -3.16 10.49
N ILE A 129 -5.23 -2.63 10.96
CA ILE A 129 -4.12 -3.41 11.50
C ILE A 129 -3.80 -2.99 12.94
N MET A 130 -3.18 -3.92 13.67
CA MET A 130 -2.52 -3.65 14.94
C MET A 130 -1.01 -3.74 14.69
N ALA A 131 -0.28 -2.65 14.91
CA ALA A 131 1.17 -2.60 14.70
C ALA A 131 1.81 -1.87 15.88
N PHE A 132 2.76 -2.51 16.57
CA PHE A 132 3.52 -1.90 17.67
C PHE A 132 2.62 -1.24 18.74
N GLY A 133 1.53 -1.94 19.12
CA GLY A 133 0.55 -1.46 20.09
C GLY A 133 -0.42 -0.39 19.57
N GLN A 134 -0.29 0.04 18.32
CA GLN A 134 -1.15 1.05 17.70
C GLN A 134 -2.20 0.42 16.80
N ARG A 135 -3.41 0.98 16.85
CA ARG A 135 -4.52 0.63 15.95
C ARG A 135 -4.51 1.59 14.77
N ILE A 136 -4.11 1.09 13.61
CA ILE A 136 -3.89 1.87 12.39
C ILE A 136 -4.89 1.45 11.32
N VAL A 137 -5.61 2.42 10.77
CA VAL A 137 -6.45 2.18 9.57
C VAL A 137 -5.69 2.60 8.32
N LEU A 138 -5.65 1.70 7.37
CA LEU A 138 -5.04 1.86 6.06
C LEU A 138 -6.14 2.12 5.03
N ALA A 139 -5.92 3.07 4.15
CA ALA A 139 -6.80 3.35 3.02
C ALA A 139 -5.95 3.79 1.83
N HIS A 140 -6.49 3.69 0.62
CA HIS A 140 -5.87 4.36 -0.51
C HIS A 140 -6.04 5.89 -0.38
N GLY A 141 -7.23 6.34 0.01
CA GLY A 141 -7.53 7.76 0.34
C GLY A 141 -8.58 8.39 -0.58
N ASP A 142 -8.75 7.84 -1.78
CA ASP A 142 -9.73 8.29 -2.78
C ASP A 142 -11.20 8.27 -2.27
N ALA A 143 -11.52 7.37 -1.34
CA ALA A 143 -12.83 7.29 -0.69
C ALA A 143 -13.13 8.51 0.21
N GLN A 144 -12.09 9.17 0.71
CA GLN A 144 -12.18 10.32 1.62
C GLN A 144 -12.24 11.65 0.87
N CYS A 145 -11.98 11.67 -0.45
CA CYS A 145 -12.17 12.84 -1.32
C CYS A 145 -13.66 13.04 -1.65
N THR A 146 -14.51 13.26 -0.64
CA THR A 146 -15.97 13.26 -0.79
C THR A 146 -16.52 14.53 -1.46
N ALA A 147 -15.70 15.56 -1.63
CA ALA A 147 -16.07 16.79 -2.34
C ALA A 147 -16.13 16.56 -3.87
N ASP A 148 -15.31 15.67 -4.42
CA ASP A 148 -15.36 15.28 -5.83
C ASP A 148 -16.50 14.28 -6.09
N ARG A 149 -17.72 14.81 -6.16
CA ARG A 149 -18.93 14.00 -6.37
C ARG A 149 -18.89 13.21 -7.68
N GLY A 150 -18.31 13.79 -8.74
CA GLY A 150 -18.18 13.12 -10.04
C GLY A 150 -17.30 11.89 -9.93
N TYR A 151 -16.13 12.05 -9.31
CA TYR A 151 -15.24 10.93 -9.01
C TYR A 151 -15.90 9.88 -8.11
N GLN A 152 -16.60 10.28 -7.04
CA GLN A 152 -17.25 9.30 -6.15
C GLN A 152 -18.33 8.46 -6.85
N VAL A 153 -19.04 9.02 -7.84
CA VAL A 153 -19.98 8.27 -8.70
C VAL A 153 -19.22 7.27 -9.57
N PHE A 154 -18.15 7.72 -10.23
CA PHE A 154 -17.30 6.84 -11.04
C PHE A 154 -16.70 5.71 -10.20
N ARG A 155 -16.15 6.02 -9.02
CA ARG A 155 -15.56 5.05 -8.08
C ARG A 155 -16.57 3.97 -7.71
N ARG A 156 -17.83 4.34 -7.43
CA ARG A 156 -18.89 3.36 -7.12
C ARG A 156 -19.17 2.43 -8.30
N PHE A 157 -19.16 2.95 -9.52
CA PHE A 157 -19.28 2.15 -10.74
C PHE A 157 -18.06 1.25 -10.94
N ALA A 158 -16.85 1.80 -10.88
CA ALA A 158 -15.59 1.09 -11.11
C ALA A 158 -15.33 -0.04 -10.10
N ARG A 159 -15.80 0.11 -8.85
CA ARG A 159 -15.71 -0.93 -7.81
C ARG A 159 -16.89 -1.91 -7.79
N ASN A 160 -17.87 -1.75 -8.69
CA ASN A 160 -18.97 -2.70 -8.81
C ASN A 160 -18.49 -3.99 -9.50
N ARG A 161 -18.67 -5.15 -8.84
CA ARG A 161 -18.19 -6.45 -9.34
C ARG A 161 -18.80 -6.86 -10.68
N VAL A 162 -20.06 -6.50 -10.94
CA VAL A 162 -20.71 -6.79 -12.23
C VAL A 162 -20.10 -5.91 -13.33
N ALA A 163 -19.89 -4.62 -13.06
CA ALA A 163 -19.22 -3.73 -14.00
C ALA A 163 -17.78 -4.20 -14.32
N GLN A 164 -17.02 -4.62 -13.31
CA GLN A 164 -15.69 -5.19 -13.49
C GLN A 164 -15.73 -6.48 -14.31
N ALA A 165 -16.65 -7.40 -14.01
CA ALA A 165 -16.79 -8.65 -14.75
C ALA A 165 -17.13 -8.39 -16.23
N LEU A 166 -18.09 -7.50 -16.52
CA LEU A 166 -18.45 -7.11 -17.88
C LEU A 166 -17.28 -6.46 -18.63
N PHE A 167 -16.52 -5.61 -17.95
CA PHE A 167 -15.32 -5.00 -18.52
C PHE A 167 -14.26 -6.05 -18.87
N LEU A 168 -13.99 -7.00 -17.96
CA LEU A 168 -12.97 -8.04 -18.14
C LEU A 168 -13.30 -9.05 -19.25
N VAL A 169 -14.58 -9.16 -19.65
CA VAL A 169 -15.00 -9.96 -20.82
C VAL A 169 -14.57 -9.31 -22.15
N TRP A 170 -14.33 -7.99 -22.18
CA TRP A 170 -13.91 -7.34 -23.42
C TRP A 170 -12.52 -7.83 -23.89
N PRO A 171 -12.28 -7.89 -25.21
CA PRO A 171 -10.96 -8.22 -25.74
C PRO A 171 -9.88 -7.30 -25.16
N PHE A 172 -8.73 -7.88 -24.79
CA PHE A 172 -7.61 -7.17 -24.16
C PHE A 172 -7.24 -5.87 -24.90
N ARG A 173 -7.11 -5.94 -26.23
CA ARG A 173 -6.81 -4.79 -27.10
C ARG A 173 -7.78 -3.61 -26.91
N TRP A 174 -9.07 -3.88 -26.65
CA TRP A 174 -10.08 -2.84 -26.47
C TRP A 174 -10.00 -2.21 -25.09
N ARG A 175 -9.80 -3.04 -24.04
CA ARG A 175 -9.55 -2.54 -22.69
C ARG A 175 -8.30 -1.66 -22.64
N ARG A 176 -7.22 -2.08 -23.31
CA ARG A 176 -5.97 -1.31 -23.42
C ARG A 176 -6.17 0.02 -24.12
N ALA A 177 -6.86 0.04 -25.27
CA ALA A 177 -7.15 1.28 -25.99
C ALA A 177 -8.00 2.26 -25.16
N LEU A 178 -8.99 1.74 -24.41
CA LEU A 178 -9.80 2.56 -23.51
C LEU A 178 -8.96 3.15 -22.37
N ALA A 179 -8.11 2.34 -21.72
CA ALA A 179 -7.24 2.81 -20.65
C ALA A 179 -6.28 3.91 -21.13
N GLN A 180 -5.66 3.73 -22.31
CA GLN A 180 -4.80 4.74 -22.93
C GLN A 180 -5.55 6.05 -23.22
N ARG A 181 -6.79 5.98 -23.72
CA ARG A 181 -7.62 7.17 -23.96
C ARG A 181 -8.04 7.87 -22.66
N MET A 182 -8.40 7.11 -21.63
CA MET A 182 -8.71 7.69 -20.32
C MET A 182 -7.49 8.42 -19.76
N ARG A 183 -6.31 7.81 -19.87
CA ARG A 183 -5.04 8.41 -19.47
C ARG A 183 -4.77 9.73 -20.19
N SER A 184 -4.84 9.77 -21.52
CA SER A 184 -4.57 11.00 -22.28
C SER A 184 -5.51 12.14 -21.88
N ASN A 185 -6.77 11.82 -21.58
CA ASN A 185 -7.75 12.80 -21.10
C ASN A 185 -7.44 13.29 -19.67
N SER A 186 -7.00 12.38 -18.79
CA SER A 186 -6.58 12.71 -17.42
C SER A 186 -5.28 13.54 -17.39
N GLU A 187 -4.31 13.25 -18.26
CA GLU A 187 -3.09 14.05 -18.43
C GLU A 187 -3.41 15.45 -18.95
N ALA A 188 -4.32 15.60 -19.91
CA ALA A 188 -4.84 16.90 -20.32
C ALA A 188 -5.56 17.64 -19.16
N GLY A 189 -6.15 16.88 -18.24
CA GLY A 189 -6.77 17.39 -17.01
C GLY A 189 -5.78 17.76 -15.90
N ARG A 190 -4.55 17.22 -15.87
CA ARG A 190 -3.49 17.56 -14.90
C ARG A 190 -3.01 19.01 -15.02
N MET A 191 -3.26 19.67 -16.15
CA MET A 191 -3.02 21.11 -16.32
C MET A 191 -4.05 21.98 -15.59
N ARG A 192 -5.09 21.39 -15.01
CA ARG A 192 -6.07 22.13 -14.20
C ARG A 192 -5.44 22.52 -12.85
N PRO A 193 -5.75 23.72 -12.34
CA PRO A 193 -5.19 24.20 -11.08
C PRO A 193 -5.50 23.23 -9.93
N VAL A 194 -4.53 23.10 -9.03
CA VAL A 194 -4.64 22.33 -7.80
C VAL A 194 -5.87 22.79 -7.03
N SER A 195 -6.89 21.95 -6.98
CA SER A 195 -8.16 22.26 -6.32
C SER A 195 -8.28 21.49 -5.02
N ALA A 196 -8.82 22.15 -3.99
CA ALA A 196 -9.13 21.51 -2.72
C ALA A 196 -10.19 20.40 -2.86
N ILE A 197 -10.95 20.37 -3.96
CA ILE A 197 -11.99 19.35 -4.18
C ILE A 197 -11.41 17.93 -4.34
N TYR A 198 -10.14 17.82 -4.77
CA TYR A 198 -9.46 16.56 -5.00
C TYR A 198 -8.71 16.04 -3.76
N ASP A 199 -8.69 16.82 -2.68
CA ASP A 199 -8.12 16.41 -1.40
C ASP A 199 -9.20 15.76 -0.51
N VAL A 200 -8.75 15.08 0.54
CA VAL A 200 -9.64 14.49 1.53
C VAL A 200 -10.46 15.56 2.24
N THR A 201 -11.72 15.25 2.52
CA THR A 201 -12.58 16.13 3.32
C THR A 201 -12.39 15.85 4.81
N ARG A 202 -12.56 16.89 5.64
CA ARG A 202 -12.50 16.74 7.11
C ARG A 202 -13.55 15.75 7.60
N GLU A 203 -14.73 15.78 7.00
CA GLU A 203 -15.84 14.88 7.33
C GLU A 203 -15.51 13.44 6.96
N GLY A 204 -14.90 13.21 5.78
CA GLY A 204 -14.48 11.87 5.34
C GLY A 204 -13.42 11.27 6.26
N VAL A 205 -12.43 12.06 6.66
CA VAL A 205 -11.38 11.67 7.61
C VAL A 205 -11.97 11.37 9.00
N ALA A 206 -12.81 12.26 9.54
CA ALA A 206 -13.46 12.08 10.84
C ALA A 206 -14.36 10.84 10.87
N ALA A 207 -15.11 10.59 9.79
CA ALA A 207 -15.93 9.39 9.66
C ALA A 207 -15.09 8.11 9.66
N LEU A 208 -13.92 8.12 9.00
CA LEU A 208 -13.01 6.97 8.97
C LEU A 208 -12.43 6.68 10.36
N PHE A 209 -11.97 7.69 11.10
CA PHE A 209 -11.55 7.53 12.49
C PHE A 209 -12.67 6.95 13.34
N LYS A 210 -13.88 7.54 13.28
CA LYS A 210 -15.03 7.09 14.07
C LYS A 210 -15.41 5.63 13.79
N LYS A 211 -15.44 5.24 12.51
CA LYS A 211 -15.82 3.87 12.10
C LYS A 211 -14.78 2.84 12.49
N SER A 212 -13.51 3.15 12.29
CA SER A 212 -12.39 2.22 12.54
C SER A 212 -11.99 2.12 14.03
N ARG A 213 -12.29 3.18 14.80
CA ARG A 213 -11.78 3.42 16.16
C ARG A 213 -10.25 3.40 16.22
N ALA A 214 -9.60 3.69 15.10
CA ALA A 214 -8.15 3.83 15.03
C ALA A 214 -7.72 5.18 15.63
N SER A 215 -6.46 5.27 16.05
CA SER A 215 -5.81 6.54 16.42
C SER A 215 -4.90 7.07 15.32
N VAL A 216 -4.67 6.26 14.27
CA VAL A 216 -3.83 6.61 13.12
C VAL A 216 -4.53 6.21 11.82
N ILE A 217 -4.51 7.12 10.83
CA ILE A 217 -4.79 6.82 9.42
C ILE A 217 -3.48 6.89 8.64
N ILE A 218 -3.21 5.92 7.78
CA ILE A 218 -2.18 6.00 6.74
C ILE A 218 -2.88 5.87 5.38
N HIS A 219 -2.67 6.83 4.48
CA HIS A 219 -3.21 6.78 3.12
C HIS A 219 -2.30 7.44 2.09
N GLY A 220 -2.58 7.23 0.81
CA GLY A 220 -1.91 7.86 -0.33
C GLY A 220 -2.86 8.78 -1.10
N HIS A 221 -2.92 8.60 -2.43
CA HIS A 221 -3.85 9.19 -3.39
C HIS A 221 -3.71 10.70 -3.65
N THR A 222 -3.56 11.51 -2.61
CA THR A 222 -3.62 12.98 -2.75
C THR A 222 -2.30 13.60 -3.20
N HIS A 223 -1.21 12.83 -3.17
CA HIS A 223 0.16 13.23 -3.57
C HIS A 223 0.66 14.45 -2.77
N ARG A 224 0.22 14.57 -1.52
CA ARG A 224 0.55 15.66 -0.59
C ARG A 224 1.13 15.09 0.71
N PRO A 225 2.37 14.58 0.69
CA PRO A 225 2.97 13.93 1.85
C PRO A 225 2.99 14.88 3.04
N ALA A 226 2.38 14.47 4.14
CA ALA A 226 2.24 15.26 5.34
C ALA A 226 1.81 14.42 6.54
N ARG A 227 2.10 14.95 7.73
CA ARG A 227 1.55 14.49 9.00
C ARG A 227 0.54 15.52 9.51
N HIS A 228 -0.71 15.13 9.62
CA HIS A 228 -1.78 15.99 10.11
C HIS A 228 -2.23 15.55 11.50
N LEU A 229 -2.41 16.53 12.39
CA LEU A 229 -3.12 16.35 13.64
C LEU A 229 -4.61 16.58 13.39
N GLU A 230 -5.40 15.54 13.55
CA GLU A 230 -6.85 15.55 13.35
C GLU A 230 -7.54 15.35 14.72
N PRO A 231 -8.82 15.75 14.88
CA PRO A 231 -9.53 15.55 16.15
C PRO A 231 -9.60 14.08 16.60
N GLY A 232 -9.57 13.13 15.65
CA GLY A 232 -9.63 11.69 15.92
C GLY A 232 -8.27 11.00 16.08
N GLY A 233 -7.16 11.69 15.84
CA GLY A 233 -5.83 11.08 15.86
C GLY A 233 -4.85 11.71 14.86
N ILE A 234 -3.89 10.92 14.39
CA ILE A 234 -2.88 11.37 13.43
C ILE A 234 -3.20 10.80 12.05
N ARG A 235 -3.19 11.65 11.02
CA ARG A 235 -3.32 11.21 9.63
C ARG A 235 -2.01 11.43 8.89
N TRP A 236 -1.45 10.34 8.39
CA TRP A 236 -0.27 10.35 7.53
C TRP A 236 -0.67 10.19 6.08
N VAL A 237 -0.09 11.03 5.23
CA VAL A 237 -0.18 10.96 3.77
C VAL A 237 1.15 10.48 3.23
N LEU A 238 1.13 9.38 2.49
CA LEU A 238 2.29 8.81 1.80
C LEU A 238 2.70 9.72 0.62
N PRO A 239 4.01 9.82 0.32
CA PRO A 239 4.48 10.50 -0.87
C PRO A 239 4.17 9.65 -2.12
N ASP A 240 3.84 10.33 -3.23
CA ASP A 240 3.92 9.71 -4.54
C ASP A 240 5.38 9.60 -5.00
N TRP A 241 5.65 8.64 -5.87
CA TRP A 241 6.99 8.44 -6.42
C TRP A 241 7.04 9.00 -7.83
N ASP A 242 7.89 10.00 -8.02
CA ASP A 242 8.13 10.61 -9.31
C ASP A 242 9.57 11.13 -9.38
N LEU A 243 10.43 10.32 -9.98
CA LEU A 243 11.84 10.64 -10.20
C LEU A 243 12.12 11.01 -11.66
N ASP A 244 11.10 10.90 -12.50
CA ASP A 244 11.20 11.10 -13.94
C ASP A 244 10.71 12.49 -14.35
N HIS A 245 9.77 13.08 -13.60
CA HIS A 245 9.21 14.39 -13.91
C HIS A 245 9.44 15.40 -12.77
N GLY A 246 9.94 16.59 -13.13
CA GLY A 246 10.09 17.70 -12.19
C GLY A 246 11.05 17.40 -11.02
N PRO A 247 10.83 18.02 -9.84
CA PRO A 247 11.59 17.73 -8.63
C PRO A 247 11.38 16.27 -8.20
N ARG A 248 12.47 15.62 -7.77
CA ARG A 248 12.42 14.22 -7.29
C ARG A 248 11.49 14.12 -6.07
N ARG A 249 10.48 13.25 -6.17
CA ARG A 249 9.54 12.92 -5.09
C ARG A 249 9.52 11.42 -4.85
N GLY A 250 9.34 11.02 -3.61
CA GLY A 250 9.27 9.62 -3.21
C GLY A 250 9.57 9.45 -1.73
N GLY A 251 9.40 8.23 -1.25
CA GLY A 251 9.64 7.85 0.13
C GLY A 251 8.62 6.83 0.62
N TYR A 252 8.70 6.49 1.90
CA TYR A 252 7.84 5.52 2.54
C TYR A 252 7.66 5.87 4.01
N LEU A 253 6.66 5.29 4.67
CA LEU A 253 6.59 5.32 6.12
C LEU A 253 7.16 4.03 6.69
N ARG A 254 7.96 4.18 7.74
CA ARG A 254 8.44 3.08 8.57
C ARG A 254 7.67 3.11 9.89
N VAL A 255 7.07 1.99 10.26
CA VAL A 255 6.40 1.81 11.55
C VAL A 255 7.14 0.74 12.34
N ASP A 256 7.63 1.11 13.52
CA ASP A 256 8.31 0.21 14.45
C ASP A 256 8.03 0.57 15.92
N ALA A 257 8.83 0.03 16.84
CA ALA A 257 8.68 0.28 18.27
C ALA A 257 8.97 1.73 18.68
N GLU A 258 9.69 2.50 17.86
CA GLU A 258 10.00 3.91 18.11
C GLU A 258 8.88 4.84 17.61
N GLY A 259 8.08 4.38 16.64
CA GLY A 259 6.88 5.07 16.19
C GLY A 259 6.68 4.98 14.69
N ILE A 260 6.16 6.06 14.11
CA ILE A 260 5.92 6.21 12.66
C ILE A 260 6.85 7.30 12.14
N HIS A 261 7.71 6.94 11.19
CA HIS A 261 8.73 7.82 10.63
C HIS A 261 8.57 7.90 9.12
N ALA A 262 8.63 9.11 8.57
CA ALA A 262 8.74 9.31 7.13
C ALA A 262 10.19 9.15 6.70
N MET A 263 10.43 8.25 5.76
CA MET A 263 11.76 7.89 5.25
C MET A 263 11.88 8.35 3.80
N PRO A 264 12.99 9.01 3.43
CA PRO A 264 13.28 9.30 2.02
C PRO A 264 13.60 8.02 1.26
N LEU A 265 13.69 8.14 -0.07
CA LEU A 265 14.36 7.11 -0.88
C LEU A 265 15.87 7.24 -0.73
N ASP A 266 16.55 6.11 -0.78
CA ASP A 266 18.01 6.02 -0.82
C ASP A 266 18.60 6.59 -2.12
#